data_AF-A0AAE5HY07-F1
#
_entry.id   AF-A0AAE5HY07-F1
#
_cell.length_a   1.000
_cell.length_b   1.000
_cell.length_c   1.000
_cell.angle_alpha   90.00
_cell.angle_beta   90.00
_cell.angle_gamma   90.00
#
_symmetry.space_group_name_H-M   'P 1'
#
loop_
_entity.id
_entity.type
_entity.pdbx_description
1 polymer ?
#
loop_
_entity_poly.entity_id
_entity_poly.type
_entity_poly.pdbx_seq_one_letter_code
_entity_poly.pdbx_strand_id
1 'polypeptide(L)'
;MDNIILYAIFSDDKQTITLCDDGYTLFNLKSQKPELFEQKPTLKLLYKYIQTFNVNIDESTEEIYIECVIQNLNESLQSFTQSIICINNLFNNKTSIQNLSLKDTTNDFLSFNHLLL
;
A
#
# COMPACT_ATOMS: atom_id res chain seq x y z
N MET A 1 -15.36 -4.43 13.20
CA MET A 1 -14.33 -3.81 12.35
C MET A 1 -13.03 -3.97 13.09
N ASP A 2 -12.05 -4.62 12.49
CA ASP A 2 -10.72 -4.72 13.08
C ASP A 2 -10.11 -3.32 13.14
N ASN A 3 -9.49 -2.98 14.26
CA ASN A 3 -8.79 -1.71 14.41
C ASN A 3 -7.50 -1.77 13.57
N ILE A 4 -7.26 -0.77 12.71
CA ILE A 4 -5.97 -0.60 12.05
C ILE A 4 -5.04 0.05 13.08
N ILE A 5 -3.93 -0.61 13.40
CA ILE A 5 -2.88 -0.07 14.25
C ILE A 5 -1.79 0.47 13.34
N LEU A 6 -1.45 1.74 13.52
CA LEU A 6 -0.35 2.41 12.82
C LEU A 6 0.71 2.77 13.85
N TYR A 7 1.97 2.49 13.52
CA TYR A 7 3.11 2.88 14.33
C TYR A 7 3.74 4.15 13.76
N ALA A 8 4.20 5.02 14.65
CA ALA A 8 4.96 6.21 14.30
C ALA A 8 6.27 6.19 15.09
N ILE A 9 7.39 6.06 14.38
CA ILE A 9 8.73 5.95 14.96
C ILE A 9 9.48 7.23 14.63
N PHE A 10 9.85 8.00 15.66
CA PHE A 10 10.65 9.21 15.48
C PHE A 10 12.15 8.88 15.57
N SER A 11 12.92 9.40 14.63
CA SER A 11 14.38 9.32 14.57
C SER A 11 14.95 10.72 14.81
N ASP A 12 15.51 10.91 16.01
CA ASP A 12 16.12 12.19 16.43
C ASP A 12 17.30 12.60 15.53
N ASP A 13 18.10 11.63 15.09
CA ASP A 13 19.27 11.85 14.25
C ASP A 13 18.92 12.32 12.84
N LYS A 14 17.85 11.77 12.25
CA LYS A 14 17.39 12.14 10.90
C LYS A 14 16.35 13.24 10.92
N GLN A 15 15.78 13.57 12.09
CA GLN A 15 14.63 14.46 12.24
C GLN A 15 13.43 13.99 11.38
N THR A 16 13.24 12.66 11.28
CA THR A 16 12.18 12.04 10.49
C THR A 16 11.26 11.19 11.37
N ILE A 17 10.01 11.08 10.92
CA ILE A 17 8.99 10.18 11.44
C ILE A 17 8.76 9.11 10.38
N THR A 18 8.86 7.85 10.79
CA THR A 18 8.46 6.70 9.97
C THR A 18 7.09 6.23 10.42
N LEU A 19 6.12 6.23 9.50
CA LEU A 19 4.85 5.55 9.72
C LEU A 19 4.94 4.16 9.12
N CYS A 20 4.57 3.13 9.87
CA CYS A 20 4.54 1.74 9.38
C CYS A 20 3.38 0.95 10.00
N ASP A 21 3.12 -0.24 9.46
CA ASP A 21 2.03 -1.13 9.87
C ASP A 21 2.49 -2.46 10.48
N ASP A 22 3.80 -2.59 10.77
CA ASP A 22 4.41 -3.81 11.34
C ASP A 22 4.13 -5.07 10.50
N GLY A 23 3.96 -4.89 9.18
CA GLY A 23 3.83 -5.97 8.19
C GLY A 23 2.42 -6.54 8.07
N TYR A 24 1.48 -6.04 8.89
CA TYR A 24 0.14 -6.62 9.00
C TYR A 24 -0.63 -6.61 7.66
N THR A 25 -0.54 -5.52 6.89
CA THR A 25 -1.33 -5.34 5.67
C THR A 25 -0.91 -6.34 4.59
N LEU A 26 0.39 -6.46 4.30
CA LEU A 26 0.87 -7.39 3.28
C LEU A 26 0.77 -8.84 3.74
N PHE A 27 1.04 -9.13 5.02
CA PHE A 27 0.87 -10.46 5.59
C PHE A 27 -0.56 -10.96 5.41
N ASN A 28 -1.55 -10.13 5.77
CA ASN A 28 -2.95 -10.51 5.63
C ASN A 28 -3.31 -10.73 4.15
N LEU A 29 -2.81 -9.88 3.24
CA LEU A 29 -3.10 -10.02 1.80
C LEU A 29 -2.56 -11.33 1.27
N LYS A 30 -1.33 -11.66 1.64
CA LYS A 30 -0.67 -12.91 1.28
C LYS A 30 -1.39 -14.13 1.83
N SER A 31 -1.87 -14.07 3.07
CA SER A 31 -2.63 -15.16 3.68
C SER A 31 -3.95 -15.45 2.95
N GLN A 32 -4.58 -14.43 2.36
CA GLN A 32 -5.88 -14.59 1.69
C GLN A 32 -5.76 -14.79 0.18
N LYS A 33 -4.69 -14.27 -0.42
CA LYS A 33 -4.42 -14.27 -1.86
C LYS A 33 -2.98 -14.72 -2.15
N PRO A 34 -2.58 -15.95 -1.74
CA PRO A 34 -1.21 -16.43 -1.90
C PRO A 34 -0.74 -16.40 -3.35
N GLU A 35 -1.65 -16.58 -4.31
CA GLU A 35 -1.37 -16.57 -5.75
C GLU A 35 -0.73 -15.25 -6.25
N LEU A 36 -0.95 -14.14 -5.54
CA LEU A 36 -0.36 -12.83 -5.88
C LEU A 36 1.11 -12.73 -5.54
N PHE A 37 1.52 -13.44 -4.49
CA PHE A 37 2.88 -13.44 -3.97
C PHE A 37 3.72 -14.55 -4.62
N GLU A 38 3.09 -15.61 -5.14
CA GLU A 38 3.76 -16.67 -5.90
C GLU A 38 4.23 -16.20 -7.28
N GLN A 39 3.48 -15.29 -7.92
CA GLN A 39 3.77 -14.78 -9.25
C GLN A 39 4.62 -13.50 -9.20
N LYS A 40 5.92 -13.64 -9.48
CA LYS A 40 6.87 -12.49 -9.49
C LYS A 40 6.39 -11.25 -10.27
N PRO A 41 5.80 -11.37 -11.48
CA PRO A 41 5.31 -10.20 -12.21
C PRO A 41 4.16 -9.48 -11.51
N THR A 42 3.23 -10.25 -10.95
CA THR A 42 2.03 -9.75 -10.24
C THR A 42 2.43 -9.06 -8.94
N LEU A 43 3.34 -9.66 -8.16
CA LEU A 43 3.89 -9.05 -6.95
C LEU A 43 4.58 -7.72 -7.25
N LYS A 44 5.36 -7.67 -8.33
CA LYS A 44 6.02 -6.43 -8.76
C LYS A 44 5.03 -5.33 -9.17
N LEU A 45 3.89 -5.69 -9.77
CA LEU A 45 2.83 -4.72 -10.09
C LEU A 45 2.14 -4.21 -8.82
N LEU A 46 1.86 -5.08 -7.85
CA LEU A 46 1.34 -4.67 -6.55
C LEU A 46 2.28 -3.68 -5.86
N TYR A 47 3.58 -3.97 -5.83
CA TYR A 47 4.57 -3.09 -5.20
C TYR A 47 4.64 -1.73 -5.88
N LYS A 48 4.62 -1.69 -7.22
CA LYS A 48 4.54 -0.44 -7.97
C LYS A 48 3.26 0.35 -7.67
N TYR A 49 2.12 -0.33 -7.50
CA TYR A 49 0.86 0.32 -7.16
C TYR A 49 0.92 0.95 -5.77
N ILE A 50 1.43 0.23 -4.76
CA ILE A 50 1.62 0.75 -3.39
C ILE A 50 2.53 1.99 -3.40
N GLN A 51 3.60 1.97 -4.21
CA GLN A 51 4.51 3.10 -4.37
C GLN A 51 3.86 4.36 -4.95
N THR A 52 2.72 4.28 -5.64
CA THR A 52 1.99 5.48 -6.12
C THR A 52 1.44 6.34 -4.98
N PHE A 53 1.29 5.77 -3.78
CA PHE A 53 0.91 6.49 -2.57
C PHE A 53 2.12 7.08 -1.83
N ASN A 54 3.32 7.06 -2.44
CA ASN A 54 4.57 7.45 -1.80
C ASN A 54 4.92 6.57 -0.58
N VAL A 55 4.44 5.32 -0.59
CA VAL A 55 4.67 4.30 0.43
C VAL A 55 5.71 3.30 -0.08
N ASN A 56 6.71 3.07 0.74
CA ASN A 56 7.78 2.12 0.50
C ASN A 56 7.43 0.75 1.07
N ILE A 57 8.17 -0.26 0.63
CA ILE A 57 8.01 -1.64 1.06
C ILE A 57 9.38 -2.13 1.49
N ASP A 58 9.48 -2.65 2.71
CA ASP A 58 10.61 -3.46 3.12
C ASP A 58 10.34 -4.91 2.74
N GLU A 59 11.01 -5.40 1.69
CA GLU A 59 10.81 -6.77 1.20
C GLU A 59 11.28 -7.84 2.20
N SER A 60 12.11 -7.47 3.18
CA SER A 60 12.63 -8.42 4.18
C SER A 60 11.65 -8.66 5.33
N THR A 61 10.93 -7.62 5.74
CA THR A 61 9.91 -7.69 6.80
C THR A 61 8.48 -7.74 6.24
N GLU A 62 8.30 -7.53 4.94
CA GLU A 62 7.00 -7.31 4.28
C GLU A 62 6.22 -6.13 4.89
N GLU A 63 6.92 -5.17 5.50
CA GLU A 63 6.34 -3.93 6.03
C GLU A 63 6.12 -2.90 4.94
N ILE A 64 4.99 -2.19 5.02
CA ILE A 64 4.83 -0.95 4.28
C ILE A 64 5.13 0.24 5.19
N TYR A 65 5.80 1.26 4.65
CA TYR A 65 6.18 2.42 5.44
C TYR A 65 6.26 3.71 4.62
N ILE A 66 6.10 4.85 5.30
CA ILE A 66 6.41 6.17 4.74
C ILE A 66 7.30 6.93 5.73
N GLU A 67 8.39 7.49 5.22
CA GLU A 67 9.26 8.40 5.98
C GLU A 67 8.90 9.84 5.64
N CYS A 68 8.76 10.68 6.66
CA CYS A 68 8.42 12.08 6.49
C CYS A 68 9.07 12.95 7.58
N VAL A 69 9.10 14.26 7.34
CA VAL A 69 9.39 15.25 8.39
C VAL A 69 8.09 15.69 9.07
N ILE A 70 8.19 16.25 10.27
CA ILE A 70 7.02 16.64 11.07
C ILE A 70 6.06 17.60 10.34
N GLN A 71 6.60 18.46 9.47
CA GLN A 71 5.81 19.40 8.67
C GLN A 71 4.87 18.70 7.69
N ASN A 72 5.25 17.50 7.21
CA ASN A 72 4.52 16.75 6.20
C ASN A 72 3.79 15.54 6.81
N LEU A 73 3.73 15.42 8.15
CA LEU A 73 3.19 14.26 8.84
C LEU A 73 1.73 13.99 8.45
N ASN A 74 0.90 15.02 8.38
CA ASN A 74 -0.53 14.86 8.07
C ASN A 74 -0.74 14.33 6.64
N GLU A 75 -0.03 14.89 5.67
CA GLU A 75 -0.09 14.43 4.27
C GLU A 75 0.42 12.99 4.15
N SER A 76 1.51 12.67 4.85
CA SER A 76 2.09 11.33 4.85
C SER A 76 1.16 10.31 5.51
N LEU A 77 0.52 10.67 6.63
CA LEU A 77 -0.47 9.85 7.31
C LEU A 77 -1.70 9.59 6.43
N GLN A 78 -2.18 10.61 5.72
CA GLN A 78 -3.28 10.45 4.77
C GLN A 78 -2.90 9.48 3.65
N SER A 79 -1.75 9.67 3.01
CA SER A 79 -1.25 8.78 1.96
C SER A 79 -1.08 7.34 2.44
N PHE A 80 -0.51 7.15 3.63
CA PHE A 80 -0.32 5.84 4.24
C PHE A 80 -1.65 5.15 4.58
N THR A 81 -2.62 5.92 5.10
CA THR A 81 -3.95 5.39 5.39
C THR A 81 -4.68 4.98 4.10
N GLN A 82 -4.58 5.79 3.04
CA GLN A 82 -5.17 5.47 1.74
C GLN A 82 -4.54 4.23 1.11
N SER A 83 -3.21 4.05 1.20
CA SER A 83 -2.58 2.83 0.72
C SER A 83 -3.10 1.60 1.45
N ILE A 84 -3.23 1.65 2.79
CA ILE A 84 -3.77 0.53 3.57
C ILE A 84 -5.21 0.21 3.16
N ILE A 85 -6.07 1.22 3.01
CA ILE A 85 -7.46 1.03 2.56
C ILE A 85 -7.51 0.41 1.15
N CYS A 86 -6.70 0.93 0.22
CA CYS A 86 -6.64 0.41 -1.14
C CYS A 86 -6.14 -1.02 -1.19
N ILE A 87 -5.08 -1.35 -0.44
CA ILE A 87 -4.59 -2.72 -0.33
C ILE A 87 -5.68 -3.60 0.28
N ASN A 88 -6.32 -3.19 1.39
CA ASN A 88 -7.46 -3.87 2.03
C ASN A 88 -8.66 -4.09 1.09
N ASN A 89 -8.93 -3.16 0.17
CA ASN A 89 -9.99 -3.33 -0.82
C ASN A 89 -9.66 -4.39 -1.89
N LEU A 90 -8.38 -4.65 -2.17
CA LEU A 90 -7.97 -5.79 -3.03
C LEU A 90 -8.36 -7.13 -2.39
N PHE A 91 -8.51 -7.20 -1.06
CA PHE A 91 -8.98 -8.40 -0.38
C PHE A 91 -10.47 -8.63 -0.59
N ASN A 92 -11.28 -7.58 -0.39
CA ASN A 92 -12.74 -7.67 -0.35
C ASN A 92 -13.38 -7.79 -1.73
N ASN A 93 -12.67 -7.37 -2.77
CA ASN A 93 -13.18 -7.43 -4.12
C ASN A 93 -13.02 -8.85 -4.71
N LYS A 94 -14.15 -9.47 -5.05
CA LYS A 94 -14.22 -10.71 -5.87
C LYS A 94 -13.71 -10.51 -7.31
N THR A 95 -13.37 -9.29 -7.70
CA THR A 95 -12.83 -8.98 -9.02
C THR A 95 -11.43 -9.58 -9.16
N SER A 96 -11.30 -10.53 -10.08
CA SER A 96 -10.03 -11.21 -10.33
C SER A 96 -8.97 -10.20 -10.74
N ILE A 97 -7.77 -10.41 -10.21
CA ILE A 97 -6.55 -9.63 -10.51
C ILE A 97 -6.10 -9.82 -11.97
N GLN A 98 -6.83 -10.61 -12.75
CA GLN A 98 -6.78 -10.60 -14.22
C GLN A 98 -7.07 -9.20 -14.82
N ASN A 99 -7.67 -8.26 -14.07
CA ASN A 99 -7.80 -6.85 -14.47
C ASN A 99 -6.59 -5.96 -14.09
N LEU A 100 -5.63 -6.45 -13.30
CA LEU A 100 -4.33 -5.79 -13.06
C LEU A 100 -3.29 -6.19 -14.11
N SER A 101 -3.54 -7.27 -14.85
CA SER A 101 -2.81 -7.60 -16.06
C SER A 101 -3.50 -6.95 -17.26
N LEU A 102 -2.73 -6.26 -18.10
CA LEU A 102 -3.12 -5.63 -19.37
C LEU A 102 -3.82 -4.27 -19.26
N LYS A 103 -3.00 -3.23 -19.04
CA LYS A 103 -3.01 -2.04 -19.91
C LYS A 103 -1.71 -1.27 -19.71
N ASP A 104 -0.67 -1.72 -20.43
CA ASP A 104 0.27 -0.74 -20.98
C ASP A 104 -0.56 0.37 -21.65
N THR A 105 -0.08 1.60 -21.55
CA THR A 105 -0.65 2.85 -22.11
C THR A 105 -1.59 3.64 -21.19
N THR A 106 -0.97 4.45 -20.34
CA THR A 106 -1.11 5.93 -20.27
C THR A 106 -2.49 6.62 -20.19
N ASN A 107 -3.65 5.95 -20.23
CA ASN A 107 -4.93 6.65 -20.36
C ASN A 107 -6.04 6.32 -19.33
N ASP A 108 -5.88 5.34 -18.44
CA ASP A 108 -7.00 4.87 -17.59
C ASP A 108 -6.89 5.19 -16.09
N PHE A 109 -6.00 6.11 -15.68
CA PHE A 109 -6.01 6.70 -14.33
C PHE A 109 -7.35 7.39 -13.98
N LEU A 110 -8.20 7.64 -14.97
CA LEU A 110 -9.53 8.24 -14.80
C LEU A 110 -10.61 7.26 -14.29
N SER A 111 -10.37 5.95 -14.32
CA SER A 111 -11.39 4.96 -13.94
C SER A 111 -11.50 4.71 -12.42
N PHE A 112 -10.47 5.06 -11.64
CA PHE A 112 -10.55 5.04 -10.16
C PHE A 112 -11.28 6.25 -9.58
N ASN A 113 -11.38 7.36 -10.32
CA ASN A 113 -12.10 8.56 -9.87
C ASN A 113 -13.64 8.40 -9.91
N HIS A 114 -14.17 7.37 -10.59
CA HIS A 114 -15.62 7.17 -10.71
C HIS A 114 -16.25 6.39 -9.54
N LEU A 115 -15.45 5.90 -8.59
CA LEU A 115 -15.89 5.18 -7.40
C LEU A 115 -15.82 6.03 -6.11
N LEU A 116 -15.49 7.33 -6.23
CA LEU A 116 -15.39 8.28 -5.12
C LEU A 116 -16.44 9.41 -5.18
N LEU A 117 -17.59 9.16 -5.81
CA LEU A 117 -18.79 10.00 -5.68
C LEU A 117 -19.95 9.20 -5.09
#